data_AF-A0A382WYC1-F1
#
_entry.id   AF-A0A382WYC1-F1
#
_cell.length_a   1.000
_cell.length_b   1.000
_cell.length_c   1.000
_cell.angle_alpha   90.00
_cell.angle_beta   90.00
_cell.angle_gamma   90.00
#
_symmetry.space_group_name_H-M   'P 1'
#
loop_
_entity.id
_entity.type
_entity.pdbx_description
1 polymer ?
#
loop_
_entity_poly.entity_id
_entity_poly.type
_entity_poly.pdbx_seq_one_letter_code
_entity_poly.pdbx_strand_id
1 'polypeptide(L)'
;MVWVTFRKEGIHKYPAALDDPKLIDVSFLGHPHRHIFHFKVWIEVFHDDRDVEFILFKRWLEGLYDGTLELNYNSCEMIADDLHKEVTNKYPRRKIWISVSEDGENGCIKKYK
;
A
#
# COMPACT_ATOMS: atom_id res chain seq x y z
N MET A 1 -17.49 -1.34 8.03
CA MET A 1 -16.37 -1.55 7.06
C MET A 1 -15.94 -2.99 7.15
N VAL A 2 -15.60 -3.61 6.03
CA VAL A 2 -14.89 -4.89 5.98
C VAL A 2 -13.42 -4.62 5.68
N TRP A 3 -12.54 -5.59 5.90
CA TRP A 3 -11.12 -5.41 5.64
C TRP A 3 -10.46 -6.69 5.17
N VAL A 4 -9.35 -6.53 4.46
CA VAL A 4 -8.49 -7.63 3.99
C VAL A 4 -7.03 -7.28 4.21
N THR A 5 -6.19 -8.31 4.26
CA THR A 5 -4.73 -8.17 4.30
C THR A 5 -4.08 -9.07 3.26
N PHE A 6 -2.98 -8.58 2.72
CA PHE A 6 -2.09 -9.32 1.83
C PHE A 6 -0.67 -8.76 1.95
N ARG A 7 0.30 -9.49 1.38
CA ARG A 7 1.71 -9.12 1.42
C ARG A 7 2.32 -9.26 0.04
N LYS A 8 3.28 -8.41 -0.27
CA LYS A 8 3.98 -8.45 -1.56
C LYS A 8 5.45 -8.11 -1.40
N GLU A 9 6.31 -8.92 -2.00
CA GLU A 9 7.73 -8.57 -2.12
C GLU A 9 7.90 -7.45 -3.13
N GLY A 10 8.71 -6.46 -2.78
CA GLY A 10 9.08 -5.36 -3.66
C GLY A 10 10.49 -4.88 -3.41
N ILE A 11 11.05 -4.19 -4.42
CA ILE A 11 12.34 -3.52 -4.34
C ILE A 11 12.10 -2.04 -4.63
N HIS A 12 12.62 -1.16 -3.79
CA HIS A 12 12.58 0.28 -4.03
C HIS A 12 13.84 0.97 -3.49
N LYS A 13 13.92 2.30 -3.64
CA LYS A 13 14.98 3.15 -3.12
C LYS A 13 14.51 4.59 -3.00
N TYR A 14 15.16 5.36 -2.14
CA TYR A 14 14.96 6.78 -1.95
C TYR A 14 16.23 7.58 -2.31
N PRO A 15 16.42 7.98 -3.58
CA PRO A 15 17.70 8.54 -4.08
C PRO A 15 18.18 9.78 -3.35
N ALA A 16 17.27 10.62 -2.86
CA ALA A 16 17.63 11.83 -2.13
C ALA A 16 18.44 11.55 -0.86
N ALA A 17 18.36 10.32 -0.30
CA ALA A 17 19.17 9.92 0.84
C ALA A 17 20.69 9.88 0.55
N LEU A 18 21.11 9.86 -0.72
CA LEU A 18 22.53 9.93 -1.09
C LEU A 18 23.10 11.35 -1.01
N ASP A 19 22.26 12.36 -1.25
CA ASP A 19 22.71 13.73 -1.47
C ASP A 19 22.24 14.71 -0.38
N ASP A 20 21.14 14.42 0.33
CA ASP A 20 20.63 15.30 1.40
C ASP A 20 21.44 15.11 2.70
N PRO A 21 22.15 16.14 3.18
CA PRO A 21 22.93 16.05 4.42
C PRO A 21 22.09 15.69 5.66
N LYS A 22 20.77 15.92 5.64
CA LYS A 22 19.86 15.55 6.73
C LYS A 22 19.54 14.06 6.77
N LEU A 23 19.84 13.33 5.70
CA LEU A 23 19.54 11.91 5.54
C LEU A 23 20.80 11.04 5.62
N ILE A 24 21.94 11.59 6.05
CA ILE A 24 23.24 10.91 6.02
C ILE A 24 23.23 9.58 6.80
N ASP A 25 22.53 9.54 7.93
CA ASP A 25 22.39 8.35 8.78
C ASP A 25 21.54 7.23 8.14
N VAL A 26 20.78 7.57 7.09
CA VAL A 26 19.92 6.66 6.33
C VAL A 26 20.31 6.62 4.84
N SER A 27 21.55 6.97 4.51
CA SER A 27 22.07 6.98 3.13
C SER A 27 21.94 5.64 2.40
N PHE A 28 21.90 4.52 3.14
CA PHE A 28 21.63 3.20 2.58
C PHE A 28 20.28 3.10 1.85
N LEU A 29 19.29 3.92 2.21
CA LEU A 29 18.00 4.00 1.52
C LEU A 29 18.14 4.47 0.06
N GLY A 30 19.24 5.14 -0.28
CA GLY A 30 19.55 5.61 -1.63
C GLY A 30 19.81 4.49 -2.64
N HIS A 31 20.12 3.28 -2.16
CA HIS A 31 20.39 2.11 -3.00
C HIS A 31 19.17 1.18 -3.04
N PRO A 32 18.97 0.40 -4.13
CA PRO A 32 17.90 -0.59 -4.19
C PRO A 32 17.96 -1.56 -3.01
N HIS A 33 16.86 -1.69 -2.28
CA HIS A 33 16.71 -2.62 -1.18
C HIS A 33 15.31 -3.24 -1.19
N ARG A 34 15.21 -4.41 -0.56
CA ARG A 34 14.04 -5.29 -0.61
C ARG A 34 13.22 -5.16 0.66
N HIS A 35 11.90 -5.10 0.51
CA HIS A 35 10.94 -5.24 1.61
C HIS A 35 9.86 -6.27 1.29
N ILE A 36 9.27 -6.84 2.34
CA ILE A 36 7.94 -7.41 2.27
C ILE A 36 6.95 -6.30 2.65
N PHE A 37 6.24 -5.77 1.66
CA PHE A 37 5.18 -4.79 1.88
C PHE A 37 3.95 -5.48 2.44
N HIS A 38 3.45 -4.98 3.56
CA HIS A 38 2.23 -5.45 4.21
C HIS A 38 1.11 -4.46 3.93
N PHE A 39 -0.01 -4.96 3.43
CA PHE A 39 -1.19 -4.17 3.11
C PHE A 39 -2.34 -4.54 4.03
N LYS A 40 -3.06 -3.52 4.51
CA LYS A 40 -4.37 -3.66 5.13
C LYS A 40 -5.32 -2.64 4.54
N VAL A 41 -6.38 -3.11 3.92
CA VAL A 41 -7.34 -2.27 3.21
C VAL A 41 -8.72 -2.44 3.85
N TRP A 42 -9.29 -1.34 4.32
CA TRP A 42 -10.66 -1.27 4.81
C TRP A 42 -11.53 -0.57 3.78
N ILE A 43 -12.74 -1.08 3.61
CA ILE A 43 -13.75 -0.50 2.72
C ILE A 43 -15.11 -0.45 3.42
N GLU A 44 -15.81 0.68 3.30
CA GLU A 44 -17.17 0.84 3.81
C GLU A 44 -18.12 -0.19 3.21
N VAL A 45 -19.07 -0.67 4.01
CA VAL A 45 -20.19 -1.52 3.57
C VAL A 45 -21.47 -0.88 4.10
N PHE A 46 -22.54 -0.95 3.32
CA PHE A 46 -23.82 -0.28 3.62
C PHE A 46 -24.87 -1.23 4.20
N HIS A 47 -24.69 -2.54 4.03
CA HIS A 47 -25.52 -3.58 4.64
C HIS A 47 -24.67 -4.81 4.99
N ASP A 48 -25.22 -5.68 5.82
CA ASP A 48 -24.56 -6.87 6.40
C ASP A 48 -24.62 -8.11 5.51
N ASP A 49 -25.51 -8.14 4.51
CA ASP A 49 -25.55 -9.20 3.50
C ASP A 49 -24.51 -9.01 2.39
N ARG A 50 -23.23 -9.25 2.71
CA ARG A 50 -22.10 -9.35 1.78
C ARG A 50 -22.03 -8.27 0.68
N ASP A 51 -22.30 -7.02 1.02
CA ASP A 51 -22.18 -5.85 0.12
C ASP A 51 -20.83 -5.81 -0.63
N VAL A 52 -19.73 -6.12 0.09
CA VAL A 52 -18.43 -6.42 -0.50
C VAL A 52 -17.97 -7.77 0.01
N GLU A 53 -17.87 -8.75 -0.89
CA GLU A 53 -17.32 -10.06 -0.57
C GLU A 53 -15.79 -9.96 -0.44
N PHE A 54 -15.27 -10.23 0.75
CA PHE A 54 -13.89 -9.91 1.12
C PHE A 54 -12.86 -10.81 0.43
N ILE A 55 -13.21 -12.05 0.05
CA ILE A 55 -12.31 -12.94 -0.69
C ILE A 55 -12.16 -12.46 -2.14
N LEU A 56 -13.25 -12.07 -2.79
CA LEU A 56 -13.20 -11.47 -4.14
C LEU A 56 -12.44 -10.14 -4.13
N PHE A 57 -12.69 -9.31 -3.11
CA PHE A 57 -11.98 -8.04 -2.94
C PHE A 57 -10.47 -8.26 -2.74
N LYS A 58 -10.09 -9.20 -1.87
CA LYS A 58 -8.68 -9.57 -1.65
C LYS A 58 -8.01 -10.04 -2.93
N ARG A 59 -8.61 -11.00 -3.64
CA ARG A 59 -8.04 -11.55 -4.88
C ARG A 59 -7.84 -10.47 -5.95
N TRP A 60 -8.78 -9.55 -6.05
CA TRP A 60 -8.65 -8.42 -6.97
C TRP A 60 -7.49 -7.49 -6.58
N LEU A 61 -7.34 -7.15 -5.29
CA LEU A 61 -6.21 -6.34 -4.81
C LEU A 61 -4.87 -7.03 -5.05
N GLU A 62 -4.76 -8.32 -4.77
CA GLU A 62 -3.55 -9.12 -5.04
C GLU A 62 -3.22 -9.13 -6.53
N GLY A 63 -4.23 -9.20 -7.40
CA GLY A 63 -4.07 -9.15 -8.87
C GLY A 63 -3.70 -7.78 -9.44
N LEU A 64 -3.73 -6.69 -8.66
CA LEU A 64 -3.14 -5.40 -9.08
C LEU A 64 -1.60 -5.46 -9.10
N TYR A 65 -1.02 -6.47 -8.47
CA TYR A 65 0.41 -6.61 -8.25
C TYR A 65 0.91 -7.96 -8.77
N ASP A 66 0.92 -8.14 -10.09
CA ASP A 66 1.54 -9.30 -10.74
C ASP A 66 3.08 -9.14 -10.78
N GLY A 67 3.81 -10.19 -10.41
CA GLY A 67 5.29 -10.16 -10.35
C GLY A 67 5.87 -9.44 -9.12
N THR A 68 7.15 -9.07 -9.12
CA THR A 68 7.77 -8.27 -8.05
C THR A 68 7.30 -6.83 -8.16
N LEU A 69 6.93 -6.19 -7.05
CA LEU A 69 6.56 -4.77 -7.06
C LEU A 69 7.80 -3.92 -7.33
N GLU A 70 7.97 -3.47 -8.57
CA GLU A 70 8.93 -2.43 -8.92
C GLU A 70 8.36 -1.07 -8.57
N LEU A 71 8.42 -0.75 -7.29
CA LEU A 71 7.87 0.48 -6.71
C LEU A 71 8.79 1.68 -6.88
N ASN A 72 9.68 1.68 -7.88
CA ASN A 72 10.73 2.67 -8.12
C ASN A 72 10.37 4.06 -7.55
N TYR A 73 11.02 4.44 -6.44
CA TYR A 73 10.90 5.73 -5.75
C TYR A 73 9.63 5.99 -4.91
N ASN A 74 8.71 5.04 -4.80
CA ASN A 74 7.47 5.21 -4.05
C ASN A 74 7.64 4.88 -2.56
N SER A 75 7.13 5.77 -1.70
CA SER A 75 6.97 5.54 -0.27
C SER A 75 5.67 4.79 0.06
N CYS A 76 5.54 4.29 1.29
CA CYS A 76 4.30 3.69 1.79
C CYS A 76 3.06 4.59 1.57
N GLU A 77 3.19 5.90 1.74
CA GLU A 77 2.11 6.87 1.53
C GLU A 77 1.68 6.98 0.07
N MET A 78 2.65 6.97 -0.85
CA MET A 78 2.39 7.02 -2.30
C MET A 78 1.71 5.73 -2.76
N ILE A 79 2.17 4.58 -2.27
CA ILE A 79 1.55 3.28 -2.53
C ILE A 79 0.09 3.28 -2.05
N ALA A 80 -0.16 3.83 -0.86
CA ALA A 80 -1.52 3.95 -0.34
C ALA A 80 -2.40 4.85 -1.22
N ASP A 81 -1.88 5.97 -1.73
CA ASP A 81 -2.62 6.86 -2.63
C ASP A 81 -2.94 6.22 -3.98
N ASP A 82 -2.00 5.49 -4.57
CA ASP A 82 -2.22 4.81 -5.84
C ASP A 82 -3.22 3.66 -5.68
N LEU A 83 -3.10 2.88 -4.59
CA LEU A 83 -4.08 1.84 -4.29
C LEU A 83 -5.47 2.43 -4.02
N HIS A 84 -5.56 3.59 -3.37
CA HIS A 84 -6.83 4.28 -3.15
C HIS A 84 -7.50 4.68 -4.47
N LYS A 85 -6.75 5.15 -5.47
CA LYS A 85 -7.30 5.47 -6.80
C LYS A 85 -7.93 4.24 -7.44
N GLU A 86 -7.23 3.11 -7.43
CA GLU A 86 -7.74 1.84 -7.97
C GLU A 86 -9.02 1.37 -7.25
N VAL A 87 -9.01 1.41 -5.91
CA VAL A 87 -10.18 1.03 -5.10
C VAL A 87 -11.35 1.95 -5.36
N THR A 88 -11.13 3.27 -5.44
CA THR A 88 -12.20 4.26 -5.68
C THR A 88 -12.80 4.12 -7.07
N ASN A 89 -11.96 3.84 -8.08
CA ASN A 89 -12.42 3.61 -9.45
C ASN A 89 -13.37 2.40 -9.54
N LYS A 90 -13.08 1.33 -8.79
CA LYS A 90 -13.92 0.12 -8.77
C LYS A 90 -15.11 0.20 -7.82
N TYR A 91 -14.94 0.85 -6.67
CA TYR A 91 -15.92 0.96 -5.59
C TYR A 91 -16.16 2.43 -5.22
N PRO A 92 -16.88 3.19 -6.06
CA PRO A 92 -17.05 4.62 -5.85
C PRO A 92 -17.91 4.94 -4.63
N ARG A 93 -17.68 6.12 -4.03
CA ARG A 93 -18.46 6.71 -2.92
C ARG A 93 -18.46 5.85 -1.64
N ARG A 94 -17.30 5.30 -1.28
CA ARG A 94 -17.10 4.56 -0.03
C ARG A 94 -15.93 5.15 0.74
N LYS A 95 -16.05 5.21 2.07
CA LYS A 95 -14.88 5.44 2.92
C LYS A 95 -13.89 4.29 2.74
N ILE A 96 -12.62 4.62 2.53
CA ILE A 96 -11.54 3.66 2.32
C ILE A 96 -10.41 4.02 3.26
N TRP A 97 -9.91 3.07 4.02
CA TRP A 97 -8.67 3.24 4.80
C TRP A 97 -7.64 2.26 4.28
N ILE A 98 -6.38 2.69 4.18
CA ILE A 98 -5.29 1.88 3.68
C ILE A 98 -4.10 2.04 4.62
N SER A 99 -3.54 0.92 5.05
CA SER A 99 -2.26 0.87 5.72
C SER A 99 -1.29 0.07 4.87
N VAL A 100 -0.10 0.64 4.69
CA VAL A 100 1.04 0.04 3.99
C VAL A 100 2.23 0.15 4.91
N SER A 101 2.96 -0.94 5.10
CA SER A 101 4.20 -0.96 5.88
C SER A 101 5.27 -1.82 5.24
N GLU A 102 6.51 -1.40 5.39
CA GLU A 102 7.72 -2.13 5.03
C GLU A 102 8.06 -3.11 6.16
N ASP A 103 8.17 -4.40 5.81
CA ASP A 103 8.50 -5.54 6.68
C ASP A 103 7.58 -5.73 7.91
N GLY A 104 6.50 -4.96 7.99
CA GLY A 104 5.63 -4.91 9.18
C GLY A 104 6.22 -4.09 10.32
N GLU A 105 7.26 -3.30 10.07
CA GLU A 105 7.97 -2.51 11.08
C GLU A 105 7.57 -1.04 11.02
N ASN A 106 7.65 -0.43 9.83
CA ASN A 106 7.45 0.99 9.62
C ASN A 106 6.51 1.23 8.45
N GLY A 107 5.67 2.26 8.52
CA GLY A 107 4.73 2.51 7.44
C GLY A 107 3.75 3.62 7.73
N CYS A 108 2.66 3.62 6.96
CA CYS A 108 1.64 4.64 7.02
C CYS A 108 0.24 4.05 7.24
N ILE A 109 -0.68 4.92 7.66
CA ILE A 109 -2.12 4.69 7.56
C ILE A 109 -2.77 5.96 7.00
N LYS A 110 -3.53 5.81 5.92
CA LYS A 110 -4.28 6.89 5.29
C LYS A 110 -5.76 6.59 5.33
N LYS A 111 -6.56 7.61 5.67
CA LYS A 111 -8.02 7.52 5.80
C LYS A 111 -8.67 8.47 4.79
N TYR A 112 -9.33 7.89 3.80
CA TYR A 112 -10.03 8.60 2.74
C TYR A 112 -11.54 8.61 3.02
N LYS A 113 -12.21 9.65 2.53
CA LYS A 113 -13.65 9.87 2.73
C LYS A 113 -14.43 9.55 1.46
#